data_AF-A0A2H2Z4G1-F1
#
_entry.id   AF-A0A2H2Z4G1-F1
#
_cell.length_a   1.000
_cell.length_b   1.000
_cell.length_c   1.000
_cell.angle_alpha   90.00
_cell.angle_beta   90.00
_cell.angle_gamma   90.00
#
_symmetry.space_group_name_H-M   'P 1'
#
loop_
_entity.id
_entity.type
_entity.pdbx_description
1 polymer ?
#
loop_
_entity_poly.entity_id
_entity_poly.type
_entity_poly.pdbx_seq_one_letter_code
_entity_poly.pdbx_strand_id
1 'polypeptide(L)'
;MNVHDKDLTAMSASFPLDPHEISVYTAVRTQARFHIATNPIYIRIISKPLPTARELLQLEAQCLGPWMENTPSYFSATASVPPKHVFSHSVMQWRWRNFRMIMYRPFVIRRALLARSGRRDNSSSESLQAYERCLNDAKETILSISEFWATKDHIRLFAWYAL
;
A
#
# COMPACT_ATOMS: atom_id res chain seq x y z
N MET A 1 4.57 13.24 12.92
CA MET A 1 3.67 14.37 13.27
C MET A 1 3.12 14.94 11.96
N ASN A 2 1.87 15.38 11.95
CA ASN A 2 1.32 16.21 10.88
C ASN A 2 1.24 17.63 11.45
N VAL A 3 1.66 18.64 10.70
CA VAL A 3 1.78 20.02 11.19
C VAL A 3 1.82 20.98 10.00
N HIS A 4 1.44 22.24 10.17
CA HIS A 4 1.76 23.27 9.18
C HIS A 4 3.10 23.91 9.51
N ASP A 5 3.93 24.16 8.49
CA ASP A 5 5.28 24.75 8.68
C ASP A 5 5.24 26.06 9.50
N LYS A 6 4.18 26.85 9.34
CA LYS A 6 3.95 28.09 10.12
C LYS A 6 3.80 27.87 11.64
N ASP A 7 3.40 26.66 12.06
CA ASP A 7 3.14 26.33 13.46
C ASP A 7 4.37 25.69 14.14
N LEU A 8 5.40 25.32 13.37
CA LEU A 8 6.65 24.76 13.86
C LEU A 8 7.84 25.66 13.47
N THR A 9 8.13 26.64 14.32
CA THR A 9 9.20 27.62 14.11
C THR A 9 10.35 27.42 15.11
N ALA A 10 11.48 28.11 14.90
CA ALA A 10 12.61 28.08 15.83
C ALA A 10 12.27 28.59 17.24
N MET A 11 11.13 29.29 17.41
CA MET A 11 10.66 29.80 18.70
C MET A 11 9.58 28.92 19.34
N SER A 12 9.19 27.80 18.72
CA SER A 12 8.15 26.92 19.26
C SER A 12 8.63 26.26 20.56
N ALA A 13 8.03 26.66 21.70
CA ALA A 13 8.35 26.13 23.02
C ALA A 13 7.62 24.81 23.36
N SER A 14 6.66 24.40 22.52
CA SER A 14 5.89 23.16 22.66
C SER A 14 5.52 22.59 21.29
N PHE A 15 5.11 21.32 21.25
CA PHE A 15 4.67 20.70 20.02
C PHE A 15 3.31 21.28 19.56
N PRO A 16 3.19 21.69 18.29
CA PRO A 16 1.93 22.15 17.74
C PRO A 16 0.91 21.01 17.66
N LEU A 17 -0.37 21.40 17.63
CA LEU A 17 -1.49 20.46 17.51
C LEU A 17 -1.42 19.72 16.17
N ASP A 18 -1.86 18.47 16.15
CA ASP A 18 -2.00 17.66 14.94
C ASP A 18 -3.25 18.13 14.18
N PRO A 19 -3.09 18.81 13.03
CA PRO A 19 -4.24 19.33 12.31
C PRO A 19 -5.01 18.16 11.70
N HIS A 20 -6.34 18.19 11.84
CA HIS A 20 -7.27 17.24 11.23
C HIS A 20 -7.47 17.49 9.73
N GLU A 21 -6.43 17.93 9.04
CA GLU A 21 -6.40 18.19 7.61
C GLU A 21 -5.08 17.77 6.98
N ILE A 22 -5.06 17.74 5.65
CA ILE A 22 -3.89 17.35 4.88
C ILE A 22 -2.81 18.43 4.95
N SER A 23 -1.57 18.02 5.24
CA SER A 23 -0.37 18.86 5.18
C SER A 23 0.69 18.21 4.29
N VAL A 24 1.79 18.93 4.05
CA VAL A 24 2.97 18.39 3.34
C VAL A 24 3.56 17.16 4.04
N TYR A 25 3.38 17.03 5.36
CA TYR A 25 3.88 15.90 6.14
C TYR A 25 2.94 14.70 6.20
N THR A 26 1.68 14.84 5.76
CA THR A 26 0.68 13.75 5.83
C THR A 26 1.17 12.49 5.11
N ALA A 27 1.70 12.64 3.90
CA ALA A 27 2.20 11.51 3.11
C ALA A 27 3.39 10.82 3.78
N VAL A 28 4.37 11.60 4.25
CA VAL A 28 5.58 11.08 4.92
C VAL A 28 5.21 10.34 6.20
N ARG A 29 4.34 10.91 7.04
CA ARG A 29 3.84 10.26 8.25
C ARG A 29 3.12 8.96 7.94
N THR A 30 2.23 8.97 6.96
CA THR A 30 1.45 7.78 6.57
C THR A 30 2.36 6.68 6.03
N GLN A 31 3.35 7.03 5.21
CA GLN A 31 4.35 6.12 4.70
C GLN A 31 5.23 5.55 5.82
N ALA A 32 5.68 6.36 6.78
CA ALA A 32 6.47 5.87 7.91
C ALA A 32 5.68 4.85 8.74
N ARG A 33 4.41 5.14 9.04
CA ARG A 33 3.51 4.21 9.72
C ARG A 33 3.27 2.93 8.92
N PHE A 34 3.12 3.03 7.61
CA PHE A 34 3.00 1.88 6.73
C PHE A 34 4.26 0.98 6.79
N HIS A 35 5.46 1.56 6.78
CA HIS A 35 6.69 0.78 6.88
C HIS A 35 6.84 0.09 8.24
N ILE A 36 6.46 0.76 9.33
CA ILE A 36 6.43 0.14 10.65
C ILE A 36 5.45 -1.05 10.67
N ALA A 37 4.24 -0.87 10.13
CA ALA A 37 3.24 -1.92 10.06
C ALA A 37 3.65 -3.10 9.17
N THR A 38 4.30 -2.85 8.03
CA THR A 38 4.71 -3.89 7.08
C THR A 38 5.97 -4.65 7.50
N ASN A 39 6.78 -4.11 8.40
CA ASN A 39 8.07 -4.69 8.77
C ASN A 39 7.99 -6.16 9.25
N PRO A 40 7.06 -6.55 10.15
CA PRO A 40 6.92 -7.96 10.55
C PRO A 40 6.57 -8.88 9.38
N ILE A 41 5.72 -8.40 8.45
CA ILE A 41 5.35 -9.15 7.26
C ILE A 41 6.57 -9.33 6.34
N TYR A 42 7.36 -8.28 6.11
CA TYR A 42 8.59 -8.35 5.31
C TYR A 42 9.54 -9.41 5.85
N ILE A 43 9.83 -9.38 7.16
CA ILE A 43 10.67 -10.36 7.83
C ILE A 43 10.11 -11.77 7.62
N ARG A 44 8.80 -11.95 7.72
CA ARG A 44 8.17 -13.27 7.56
C ARG A 44 8.24 -13.81 6.14
N ILE A 45 8.04 -12.98 5.11
CA ILE A 45 8.05 -13.40 3.69
C ILE A 45 9.41 -13.98 3.30
N ILE A 46 10.51 -13.39 3.79
CA ILE A 46 11.87 -13.81 3.46
C ILE A 46 12.37 -14.97 4.34
N SER A 47 11.64 -15.28 5.42
CA SER A 47 12.01 -16.34 6.37
C SER A 47 11.66 -17.74 5.84
N LYS A 48 12.41 -18.75 6.31
CA LYS A 48 12.13 -20.17 6.04
C LYS A 48 11.52 -20.85 7.28
N PRO A 49 10.54 -21.76 7.11
CA PRO A 49 9.88 -22.11 5.85
C PRO A 49 9.01 -20.97 5.31
N LEU A 50 8.76 -20.97 4.00
CA LEU A 50 7.92 -19.94 3.36
C LEU A 50 6.53 -19.90 4.00
N PRO A 51 5.91 -18.70 4.12
CA PRO A 51 4.63 -18.57 4.78
C PRO A 51 3.49 -19.20 3.98
N THR A 52 2.51 -19.72 4.69
CA THR A 52 1.29 -20.26 4.07
C THR A 52 0.33 -19.12 3.69
N ALA A 53 -0.63 -19.39 2.81
CA ALA A 53 -1.66 -18.40 2.44
C ALA A 53 -2.45 -17.92 3.67
N ARG A 54 -2.83 -18.85 4.55
CA ARG A 54 -3.55 -18.55 5.80
C ARG A 54 -2.76 -17.60 6.70
N GLU A 55 -1.47 -17.88 6.87
CA GLU A 55 -0.58 -17.06 7.68
C GLU A 55 -0.42 -15.65 7.11
N LEU A 56 -0.26 -15.50 5.79
CA LEU A 56 -0.17 -14.18 5.16
C LEU A 56 -1.47 -13.38 5.28
N LEU A 57 -2.63 -14.03 5.14
CA LEU A 57 -3.92 -13.38 5.34
C LEU A 57 -4.11 -12.90 6.78
N GLN A 58 -3.66 -13.69 7.77
CA GLN A 58 -3.67 -13.31 9.18
C GLN A 58 -2.72 -12.15 9.46
N LEU A 59 -1.50 -12.20 8.94
CA LEU A 59 -0.51 -11.12 9.08
C LEU A 59 -0.97 -9.83 8.42
N GLU A 60 -1.58 -9.90 7.25
CA GLU A 60 -2.21 -8.76 6.61
C GLU A 60 -3.28 -8.14 7.53
N ALA A 61 -4.20 -8.94 8.05
CA ALA A 61 -5.25 -8.44 8.93
C ALA A 61 -4.69 -7.82 10.22
N GLN A 62 -3.69 -8.45 10.83
CA GLN A 62 -3.10 -8.01 12.10
C GLN A 62 -2.22 -6.76 11.95
N CYS A 63 -1.49 -6.63 10.84
CA CYS A 63 -0.52 -5.56 10.66
C CYS A 63 -1.07 -4.41 9.80
N LEU A 64 -1.73 -4.72 8.68
CA LEU A 64 -2.25 -3.70 7.76
C LEU A 64 -3.65 -3.22 8.12
N GLY A 65 -4.48 -4.05 8.77
CA GLY A 65 -5.80 -3.65 9.28
C GLY A 65 -5.71 -2.41 10.19
N PRO A 66 -4.95 -2.47 11.29
CA PRO A 66 -4.78 -1.32 12.18
C PRO A 66 -4.16 -0.11 11.48
N TRP A 67 -3.22 -0.30 10.55
CA TRP A 67 -2.67 0.82 9.79
C TRP A 67 -3.73 1.52 8.93
N MET A 68 -4.61 0.76 8.28
CA MET A 68 -5.69 1.30 7.45
C MET A 68 -6.72 2.04 8.30
N GLU A 69 -7.12 1.47 9.45
CA GLU A 69 -8.04 2.11 10.40
C GLU A 69 -7.46 3.40 11.00
N ASN A 70 -6.15 3.43 11.24
CA ASN A 70 -5.46 4.61 11.78
C ASN A 70 -5.01 5.61 10.69
N THR A 71 -5.33 5.34 9.42
CA THR A 71 -5.10 6.29 8.33
C THR A 71 -6.13 7.41 8.43
N PRO A 72 -5.72 8.70 8.47
CA PRO A 72 -6.67 9.79 8.60
C PRO A 72 -7.71 9.79 7.49
N SER A 73 -8.97 10.10 7.82
CA SER A 73 -10.08 10.11 6.84
C SER A 73 -9.81 11.01 5.64
N TYR A 74 -9.16 12.16 5.86
CA TYR A 74 -8.74 13.11 4.83
C TYR A 74 -7.60 12.61 3.91
N PHE A 75 -7.00 11.46 4.22
CA PHE A 75 -5.97 10.80 3.41
C PHE A 75 -6.28 9.32 3.13
N SER A 76 -7.52 8.89 3.41
CA SER A 76 -8.00 7.55 3.10
C SER A 76 -8.04 7.30 1.59
N ALA A 77 -8.12 6.04 1.16
CA ALA A 77 -8.09 5.67 -0.26
C ALA A 77 -9.19 6.37 -1.11
N THR A 78 -10.32 6.70 -0.49
CA THR A 78 -11.47 7.36 -1.12
C THR A 78 -11.53 8.87 -0.86
N ALA A 79 -10.55 9.43 -0.15
CA ALA A 79 -10.51 10.85 0.15
C ALA A 79 -10.29 11.69 -1.11
N SER A 80 -11.05 12.77 -1.24
CA SER A 80 -10.76 13.83 -2.21
C SER A 80 -9.65 14.70 -1.65
N VAL A 81 -8.48 14.67 -2.30
CA VAL A 81 -7.30 15.43 -1.86
C VAL A 81 -7.02 16.62 -2.80
N PRO A 82 -6.53 17.76 -2.27
CA PRO A 82 -6.18 18.91 -3.09
C PRO A 82 -5.13 18.56 -4.16
N PRO A 83 -5.13 19.22 -5.34
CA PRO A 83 -4.25 18.88 -6.47
C PRO A 83 -2.77 18.69 -6.09
N LYS A 84 -2.23 19.55 -5.22
CA LYS A 84 -0.85 19.49 -4.73
C LYS A 84 -0.49 18.20 -3.96
N HIS A 85 -1.48 17.45 -3.46
CA HIS A 85 -1.29 16.21 -2.70
C HIS A 85 -1.78 14.96 -3.43
N VAL A 86 -2.39 15.11 -4.61
CA VAL A 86 -2.93 13.97 -5.40
C VAL A 86 -1.83 12.96 -5.70
N PHE A 87 -0.64 13.40 -6.09
CA PHE A 87 0.46 12.48 -6.38
C PHE A 87 0.89 11.66 -5.16
N SER A 88 1.13 12.30 -4.02
CA SER A 88 1.59 11.59 -2.83
C SER A 88 0.51 10.66 -2.25
N HIS A 89 -0.77 11.04 -2.41
CA HIS A 89 -1.90 10.18 -2.13
C HIS A 89 -1.92 8.94 -3.04
N SER A 90 -1.87 9.12 -4.36
CA SER A 90 -1.85 8.01 -5.33
C SER A 90 -0.67 7.07 -5.11
N VAL A 91 0.54 7.61 -4.91
CA VAL A 91 1.75 6.82 -4.62
C VAL A 91 1.59 5.96 -3.37
N MET A 92 0.96 6.48 -2.30
CA MET A 92 0.70 5.68 -1.11
C MET A 92 -0.24 4.50 -1.41
N GLN A 93 -1.29 4.73 -2.20
CA GLN A 93 -2.21 3.67 -2.62
C GLN A 93 -1.50 2.61 -3.47
N TRP A 94 -0.64 3.02 -4.40
CA TRP A 94 0.14 2.08 -5.20
C TRP A 94 1.15 1.31 -4.36
N ARG A 95 1.84 1.95 -3.40
CA ARG A 95 2.78 1.27 -2.49
C ARG A 95 2.10 0.18 -1.68
N TRP A 96 0.92 0.46 -1.15
CA TRP A 96 0.13 -0.53 -0.41
C TRP A 96 -0.25 -1.72 -1.29
N ARG A 97 -0.78 -1.50 -2.50
CA ARG A 97 -1.12 -2.59 -3.45
C ARG A 97 0.12 -3.36 -3.89
N ASN A 98 1.22 -2.68 -4.20
CA ASN A 98 2.49 -3.31 -4.56
C ASN A 98 3.01 -4.23 -3.47
N PHE A 99 2.89 -3.80 -2.21
CA PHE A 99 3.29 -4.64 -1.08
C PHE A 99 2.45 -5.92 -1.01
N ARG A 100 1.12 -5.83 -1.16
CA ARG A 100 0.23 -7.00 -1.19
C ARG A 100 0.50 -7.91 -2.39
N MET A 101 0.83 -7.36 -3.55
CA MET A 101 1.30 -8.15 -4.69
C MET A 101 2.57 -8.93 -4.35
N ILE A 102 3.55 -8.33 -3.67
CA ILE A 102 4.76 -9.03 -3.20
C ILE A 102 4.39 -10.17 -2.25
N MET A 103 3.48 -9.94 -1.29
CA MET A 103 3.00 -10.96 -0.35
C MET A 103 2.42 -12.18 -1.09
N TYR A 104 1.57 -11.94 -2.09
CA TYR A 104 0.74 -12.98 -2.69
C TYR A 104 1.23 -13.53 -4.02
N ARG A 105 2.29 -12.96 -4.60
CA ARG A 105 2.93 -13.41 -5.85
C ARG A 105 3.24 -14.92 -5.88
N PRO A 106 3.72 -15.57 -4.80
CA PRO A 106 4.02 -17.00 -4.85
C PRO A 106 2.82 -17.87 -5.23
N PHE A 107 1.60 -17.49 -4.84
CA PHE A 107 0.37 -18.25 -5.13
C PHE A 107 -0.03 -18.13 -6.60
N VAL A 108 0.15 -16.93 -7.20
CA VAL A 108 -0.07 -16.72 -8.64
C VAL A 108 0.92 -17.52 -9.48
N ILE A 109 2.22 -17.46 -9.15
CA ILE A 109 3.25 -18.20 -9.88
C ILE A 109 3.02 -19.70 -9.77
N ARG A 110 2.76 -20.21 -8.56
CA ARG A 110 2.49 -21.64 -8.35
C ARG A 110 1.32 -22.12 -9.21
N ARG A 111 0.22 -21.38 -9.22
CA ARG A 111 -0.97 -21.72 -10.02
C ARG A 111 -0.68 -21.71 -11.52
N ALA A 112 0.06 -20.71 -12.00
CA ALA A 112 0.47 -20.64 -13.40
C ALA A 112 1.37 -21.83 -13.81
N LEU A 113 2.30 -22.25 -12.94
CA LEU A 113 3.16 -23.41 -13.18
C LEU A 113 2.38 -24.74 -13.17
N LEU A 114 1.40 -24.89 -12.27
CA LEU A 114 0.53 -26.06 -12.25
C LEU A 114 -0.33 -26.17 -13.50
N ALA A 115 -0.92 -25.05 -13.95
CA ALA A 115 -1.70 -24.99 -15.18
C ALA A 115 -0.85 -25.39 -16.40
N ARG A 116 0.39 -24.88 -16.50
CA ARG A 116 1.33 -25.25 -17.58
C ARG A 116 1.73 -26.73 -17.58
N SER A 117 1.75 -27.37 -16.42
CA SER A 117 2.13 -28.79 -16.28
C SER A 117 0.93 -29.75 -16.35
N GLY A 118 -0.28 -29.25 -16.62
CA GLY A 118 -1.51 -30.05 -16.68
C GLY A 118 -1.90 -30.68 -15.34
N ARG A 119 -1.32 -30.22 -14.22
CA ARG A 119 -1.60 -30.75 -12.88
C ARG A 119 -2.86 -30.08 -12.33
N ARG A 120 -3.70 -30.88 -11.65
CA ARG A 120 -4.87 -30.34 -10.95
C ARG A 120 -4.44 -29.37 -9.85
N ASP A 121 -5.08 -28.22 -9.86
CA ASP A 121 -4.92 -27.19 -8.84
C ASP A 121 -5.74 -27.54 -7.60
N ASN A 122 -5.14 -28.27 -6.66
CA ASN A 122 -5.75 -28.59 -5.36
C ASN A 122 -5.47 -27.46 -4.34
N SER A 123 -5.63 -26.20 -4.75
CA SER A 123 -5.41 -25.04 -3.89
C SER A 123 -6.44 -24.98 -2.77
N SER A 124 -6.00 -24.65 -1.55
CA SER A 124 -6.91 -24.38 -0.44
C SER A 124 -7.73 -23.10 -0.70
N SER A 125 -8.83 -22.92 0.03
CA SER A 125 -9.64 -21.69 -0.04
C SER A 125 -8.80 -20.44 0.22
N GLU A 126 -7.87 -20.49 1.17
CA GLU A 126 -6.96 -19.38 1.49
C GLU A 126 -5.97 -19.11 0.35
N SER A 127 -5.51 -20.17 -0.32
CA SER A 127 -4.60 -20.04 -1.47
C SER A 127 -5.31 -19.40 -2.66
N LEU A 128 -6.59 -19.74 -2.87
CA LEU A 128 -7.44 -19.08 -3.87
C LEU A 128 -7.70 -17.61 -3.51
N GLN A 129 -7.99 -17.30 -2.25
CA GLN A 129 -8.18 -15.93 -1.80
C GLN A 129 -6.90 -15.09 -1.97
N ALA A 130 -5.73 -15.63 -1.63
CA ALA A 130 -4.44 -14.99 -1.84
C ALA A 130 -4.17 -14.73 -3.35
N TYR A 131 -4.47 -15.71 -4.19
CA TYR A 131 -4.39 -15.58 -5.64
C TYR A 131 -5.27 -14.44 -6.18
N GLU A 132 -6.54 -14.41 -5.78
CA GLU A 132 -7.50 -13.38 -6.21
C GLU A 132 -7.09 -11.98 -5.73
N ARG A 133 -6.64 -11.85 -4.47
CA ARG A 133 -6.11 -10.58 -3.94
C ARG A 133 -4.97 -10.05 -4.80
N CYS A 134 -4.00 -10.90 -5.14
CA CYS A 134 -2.86 -10.50 -5.96
C CYS A 134 -3.29 -9.99 -7.35
N LEU A 135 -4.22 -10.67 -8.01
CA LEU A 135 -4.69 -10.26 -9.34
C LEU A 135 -5.55 -9.00 -9.28
N ASN A 136 -6.40 -8.86 -8.26
CA ASN A 136 -7.19 -7.66 -8.06
C ASN A 136 -6.28 -6.46 -7.78
N ASP A 137 -5.26 -6.60 -6.92
CA ASP A 137 -4.31 -5.52 -6.66
C ASP A 137 -3.51 -5.13 -7.91
N ALA A 138 -3.14 -6.10 -8.75
CA ALA A 138 -2.49 -5.83 -10.03
C ALA A 138 -3.40 -5.05 -10.98
N LYS A 139 -4.65 -5.51 -11.14
CA LYS A 139 -5.65 -4.84 -11.98
C LYS A 139 -5.92 -3.40 -11.50
N GLU A 140 -6.22 -3.22 -10.22
CA GLU A 140 -6.51 -1.92 -9.63
C GLU A 140 -5.31 -0.96 -9.72
N THR A 141 -4.09 -1.48 -9.57
CA THR A 141 -2.88 -0.66 -9.74
C THR A 141 -2.73 -0.19 -11.19
N ILE A 142 -2.90 -1.07 -12.17
CA ILE A 142 -2.82 -0.72 -13.59
C ILE A 142 -3.88 0.33 -13.95
N LEU A 143 -5.14 0.11 -13.53
CA LEU A 143 -6.23 1.05 -13.79
C LEU A 143 -5.96 2.41 -13.14
N SER A 144 -5.56 2.41 -11.87
CA SER A 144 -5.28 3.65 -11.14
C SER A 144 -4.11 4.45 -11.71
N ILE A 145 -3.02 3.79 -12.13
CA ILE A 145 -1.90 4.46 -12.79
C ILE A 145 -2.31 5.00 -14.15
N SER A 146 -3.05 4.22 -14.94
CA SER A 146 -3.55 4.66 -16.26
C SER A 146 -4.47 5.87 -16.15
N GLU A 147 -5.39 5.87 -15.18
CA GLU A 147 -6.30 6.99 -14.93
C GLU A 147 -5.53 8.23 -14.43
N PHE A 148 -4.58 8.05 -13.51
CA PHE A 148 -3.72 9.13 -13.05
C PHE A 148 -2.94 9.74 -14.21
N TRP A 149 -2.37 8.91 -15.09
CA TRP A 149 -1.64 9.37 -16.27
C TRP A 149 -2.55 10.11 -17.25
N ALA A 150 -3.75 9.60 -17.52
CA ALA A 150 -4.66 10.25 -18.46
C ALA A 150 -5.18 11.63 -17.98
N THR A 151 -5.16 11.91 -16.67
CA THR A 151 -5.89 13.05 -16.08
C THR A 151 -5.01 14.11 -15.42
N LYS A 152 -3.71 13.87 -15.22
CA LYS A 152 -2.84 14.76 -14.42
C LYS A 152 -1.63 15.25 -15.21
N ASP A 153 -1.21 16.47 -14.91
CA ASP A 153 0.01 17.04 -15.49
C ASP A 153 1.24 16.20 -15.12
N HIS A 154 2.09 15.93 -16.11
CA HIS A 154 3.23 15.06 -15.94
C HIS A 154 4.49 15.83 -15.55
N ILE A 155 5.07 15.45 -14.41
CA ILE A 155 6.47 15.79 -14.09
C ILE A 155 7.34 14.54 -14.25
N ARG A 156 8.65 14.72 -14.44
CA ARG A 156 9.60 13.60 -14.61
C ARG A 156 9.51 12.55 -13.51
N LEU A 157 9.25 12.99 -12.27
CA LEU A 157 9.03 12.09 -11.14
C LEU A 157 7.82 11.17 -11.36
N PHE A 158 6.74 11.67 -11.97
CA PHE A 158 5.54 10.87 -12.21
C PHE A 158 5.79 9.79 -13.25
N ALA A 159 6.55 10.11 -14.31
CA ALA A 159 6.95 9.13 -15.32
C ALA A 159 7.71 7.96 -14.68
N TRP A 160 8.59 8.21 -13.70
CA TRP A 160 9.31 7.14 -13.02
C TRP A 160 8.41 6.22 -12.18
N TYR A 161 7.31 6.74 -11.61
CA TYR A 161 6.35 5.93 -10.83
C TYR A 161 5.29 5.24 -11.69
N ALA A 162 5.12 5.65 -12.95
CA ALA A 162 4.15 5.09 -13.88
C ALA A 162 4.75 3.98 -14.79
N LEU A 163 6.07 3.82 -14.79
CA LEU A 163 6.81 2.75 -15.48
C LEU A 163 6.87 1.47 -14.63
#